data_AF-A0A927J8R8-F1
#
_entry.id   AF-A0A927J8R8-F1
#
_cell.length_a   1.000
_cell.length_b   1.000
_cell.length_c   1.000
_cell.angle_alpha   90.00
_cell.angle_beta   90.00
_cell.angle_gamma   90.00
#
_symmetry.space_group_name_H-M   'P 1'
#
loop_
_entity.id
_entity.type
_entity.pdbx_description
1 polymer ?
#
loop_
_entity_poly.entity_id
_entity_poly.type
_entity_poly.pdbx_seq_one_letter_code
_entity_poly.pdbx_strand_id
1 'polypeptide(L)'
;MATIAGFKRQFEQLYGNEGEGIMVIVSEEVNKTSDVILDLNRDQLLYGRDTAGNELTPGYLSDPYFKTFEQARTYFYMKFSMLQDHESMKSYTKVQLFPKKDYNTPNLIVNGNFFYNYFFITVSLDNYTIGSSGKAASDIEQKYGKVYGLAPQSRQFYYDNWIRPMIWLNILKHLSKK
;
A
#
# COMPACT_ATOMS: atom_id res chain seq x y z
N MET A 1 10.32 2.23 5.54
CA MET A 1 10.18 3.07 4.34
C MET A 1 10.61 2.24 3.14
N ALA A 2 9.76 2.12 2.12
CA ALA A 2 10.20 1.64 0.81
C ALA A 2 10.86 2.84 0.11
N THR A 3 12.10 2.71 -0.35
CA THR A 3 12.82 3.83 -0.97
C THR A 3 13.17 3.48 -2.41
N ILE A 4 13.18 4.46 -3.31
CA ILE A 4 13.64 4.28 -4.69
C ILE A 4 15.13 3.86 -4.67
N ALA A 5 15.86 4.29 -3.64
CA ALA A 5 17.21 3.80 -3.31
C ALA A 5 17.31 2.27 -3.13
N GLY A 6 16.26 1.58 -2.67
CA GLY A 6 16.21 0.12 -2.58
C GLY A 6 16.16 -0.55 -3.96
N PHE A 7 15.40 0.03 -4.89
CA PHE A 7 15.32 -0.43 -6.28
C PHE A 7 16.61 -0.15 -7.04
N LYS A 8 17.21 1.02 -6.85
CA LYS A 8 18.53 1.37 -7.38
C LYS A 8 19.58 0.32 -7.03
N ARG A 9 19.64 -0.09 -5.77
CA ARG A 9 20.64 -1.05 -5.28
C ARG A 9 20.51 -2.42 -5.94
N GLN A 10 19.28 -2.90 -6.14
CA GLN A 10 19.03 -4.15 -6.86
C GLN A 10 19.41 -4.04 -8.35
N PHE A 11 19.18 -2.87 -8.95
CA PHE A 11 19.55 -2.62 -10.34
C PHE A 11 21.07 -2.51 -10.55
N GLU A 12 21.77 -1.73 -9.72
CA GLU A 12 23.23 -1.56 -9.78
C GLU A 12 23.95 -2.91 -9.62
N GLN A 13 23.42 -3.79 -8.75
CA GLN A 13 23.91 -5.16 -8.58
C GLN A 13 23.75 -6.03 -9.84
N LEU A 14 22.75 -5.76 -10.67
CA LEU A 14 22.44 -6.56 -11.86
C LEU A 14 23.03 -5.96 -13.15
N TYR A 15 23.24 -4.64 -13.22
CA TYR A 15 23.47 -3.94 -14.50
C TYR A 15 24.56 -2.85 -14.48
N GLY A 16 25.24 -2.57 -13.36
CA GLY A 16 26.37 -1.64 -13.30
C GLY A 16 26.02 -0.17 -12.99
N ASN A 17 26.98 0.74 -13.21
CA ASN A 17 27.08 2.06 -12.57
C ASN A 17 26.38 3.24 -13.30
N GLU A 18 25.33 2.99 -14.09
CA GLU A 18 24.53 4.03 -14.78
C GLU A 18 23.47 4.70 -13.87
N GLY A 19 23.78 4.78 -12.56
CA GLY A 19 22.82 4.94 -11.48
C GLY A 19 22.06 6.27 -11.38
N GLU A 20 22.46 7.32 -12.10
CA GLU A 20 21.75 8.62 -12.08
C GLU A 20 20.62 8.68 -13.12
N GLY A 21 20.85 8.20 -14.34
CA GLY A 21 19.83 8.17 -15.38
C GLY A 21 18.66 7.25 -15.02
N ILE A 22 18.94 6.13 -14.33
CA ILE A 22 17.87 5.23 -13.91
C ILE A 22 16.99 5.79 -12.81
N MET A 23 17.52 6.61 -11.90
CA MET A 23 16.70 7.20 -10.83
C MET A 23 15.63 8.13 -11.39
N VAL A 24 15.99 8.90 -12.42
CA VAL A 24 15.02 9.72 -13.16
C VAL A 24 13.93 8.84 -13.74
N ILE A 25 14.30 7.80 -14.50
CA ILE A 25 13.33 6.90 -15.15
C ILE A 25 12.44 6.19 -14.12
N VAL A 26 13.01 5.71 -13.01
CA VAL A 26 12.22 5.05 -11.94
C VAL A 26 11.29 6.06 -11.28
N SER A 27 11.75 7.27 -10.98
CA SER A 27 10.90 8.31 -10.39
C SER A 27 9.75 8.72 -11.31
N GLU A 28 9.99 8.79 -12.62
CA GLU A 28 8.95 9.06 -13.63
C GLU A 28 7.91 7.93 -13.69
N GLU A 29 8.35 6.67 -13.67
CA GLU A 29 7.42 5.53 -13.67
C GLU A 29 6.63 5.46 -12.36
N VAL A 30 7.27 5.72 -11.21
CA VAL A 30 6.60 5.83 -9.91
C VAL A 30 5.54 6.93 -9.93
N ASN A 31 5.89 8.11 -10.46
CA ASN A 31 4.95 9.22 -10.58
C ASN A 31 3.76 8.85 -11.49
N LYS A 32 4.03 8.24 -12.65
CA LYS A 32 3.02 7.81 -13.62
C LYS A 32 2.09 6.71 -13.08
N THR A 33 2.58 5.86 -12.19
CA THR A 33 1.85 4.71 -11.61
C THR A 33 1.49 4.92 -10.14
N SER A 34 1.39 6.19 -9.74
CA SER A 34 1.03 6.63 -8.39
C SER A 34 -0.30 6.03 -7.91
N ASP A 35 -1.28 5.93 -8.80
CA ASP A 35 -2.59 5.33 -8.57
C ASP A 35 -2.48 3.85 -8.17
N VAL A 36 -1.61 3.10 -8.85
CA VAL A 36 -1.33 1.68 -8.52
C VAL A 36 -0.76 1.57 -7.11
N ILE A 37 0.18 2.43 -6.74
CA ILE A 37 0.78 2.42 -5.39
C ILE A 37 -0.29 2.72 -4.32
N LEU A 38 -1.14 3.72 -4.57
CA LEU A 38 -2.21 4.09 -3.64
C LEU A 38 -3.22 2.96 -3.48
N ASP A 39 -3.62 2.31 -4.57
CA ASP A 39 -4.56 1.20 -4.52
C ASP A 39 -3.95 -0.05 -3.89
N LEU A 40 -2.66 -0.35 -4.10
CA LEU A 40 -1.98 -1.43 -3.38
C LEU A 40 -1.92 -1.17 -1.87
N ASN A 41 -1.72 0.09 -1.46
CA ASN A 41 -1.79 0.48 -0.05
C ASN A 41 -3.22 0.34 0.49
N ARG A 42 -4.25 0.68 -0.30
CA ARG A 42 -5.65 0.48 0.09
C ARG A 42 -6.00 -1.00 0.21
N ASP A 43 -5.63 -1.81 -0.77
CA ASP A 43 -5.94 -3.23 -0.82
C ASP A 43 -5.32 -3.98 0.38
N GLN A 44 -4.07 -3.70 0.75
CA GLN A 44 -3.48 -4.31 1.94
C GLN A 44 -4.23 -3.92 3.23
N LEU A 45 -4.75 -2.69 3.33
CA LEU A 45 -5.62 -2.28 4.44
C LEU A 45 -6.96 -3.04 4.39
N LEU A 46 -7.51 -3.33 3.21
CA LEU A 46 -8.70 -4.19 3.07
C LEU A 46 -8.45 -5.61 3.61
N TYR A 47 -7.24 -6.12 3.43
CA TYR A 47 -6.75 -7.36 4.06
C TYR A 47 -6.35 -7.18 5.53
N GLY A 48 -6.57 -6.00 6.10
CA GLY A 48 -6.23 -5.70 7.48
C GLY A 48 -4.74 -5.80 7.76
N ARG A 49 -3.90 -5.31 6.84
CA ARG A 49 -2.44 -5.38 6.94
C ARG A 49 -1.80 -4.00 7.10
N ASP A 50 -0.83 -3.89 8.00
CA ASP A 50 0.01 -2.71 8.14
C ASP A 50 1.13 -2.66 7.06
N THR A 51 1.99 -1.65 7.12
CA THR A 51 3.14 -1.48 6.21
C THR A 51 4.23 -2.55 6.34
N ALA A 52 4.17 -3.39 7.37
CA ALA A 52 5.05 -4.54 7.55
C ALA A 52 4.39 -5.85 7.08
N GLY A 53 3.09 -5.84 6.76
CA GLY A 53 2.31 -7.03 6.40
C GLY A 53 1.72 -7.76 7.61
N ASN A 54 1.81 -7.20 8.81
CA ASN A 54 1.19 -7.75 10.01
C ASN A 54 -0.30 -7.42 10.05
N GLU A 55 -1.08 -8.21 10.79
CA GLU A 55 -2.49 -7.87 11.01
C GLU A 55 -2.65 -6.60 11.84
N LEU A 56 -3.61 -5.76 11.45
CA LEU A 56 -3.98 -4.58 12.20
C LEU A 56 -4.52 -5.00 13.56
N THR A 57 -3.95 -4.40 14.60
CA THR A 57 -4.39 -4.58 15.99
C THR A 57 -4.57 -3.19 16.62
N PRO A 58 -5.53 -3.04 17.55
CA PRO A 58 -6.44 -4.05 18.09
C PRO A 58 -7.54 -4.48 17.09
N GLY A 59 -8.11 -5.67 17.29
CA GLY A 59 -9.29 -6.14 16.55
C GLY A 59 -10.57 -5.40 16.96
N TYR A 60 -11.63 -5.46 16.14
CA TYR A 60 -12.91 -4.76 16.39
C TYR A 60 -13.49 -5.03 17.79
N LEU A 61 -13.52 -6.29 18.22
CA LEU A 61 -14.04 -6.73 19.52
C LEU A 61 -13.16 -6.32 20.71
N SER A 62 -11.92 -5.92 20.44
CA SER A 62 -10.90 -5.53 21.42
C SER A 62 -10.48 -4.06 21.27
N ASP A 63 -11.18 -3.28 20.45
CA ASP A 63 -10.81 -1.89 20.18
C ASP A 63 -11.15 -1.01 21.39
N PRO A 64 -10.15 -0.36 22.02
CA PRO A 64 -10.34 0.45 23.23
C PRO A 64 -11.18 1.71 23.00
N TYR A 65 -11.49 2.04 21.75
CA TYR A 65 -12.47 3.09 21.41
C TYR A 65 -13.88 2.75 21.93
N PHE A 66 -14.26 1.48 21.95
CA PHE A 66 -15.57 1.07 22.44
C PHE A 66 -15.57 0.99 23.96
N LYS A 67 -16.54 1.66 24.60
CA LYS A 67 -16.67 1.68 26.06
C LYS A 67 -17.21 0.36 26.60
N THR A 68 -17.94 -0.39 25.78
CA THR A 68 -18.52 -1.68 26.13
C THR A 68 -18.30 -2.71 25.03
N PHE A 69 -18.25 -3.99 25.41
CA PHE A 69 -18.17 -5.11 24.47
C PHE A 69 -19.36 -5.12 23.48
N GLU A 70 -20.55 -4.71 23.91
CA GLU A 70 -21.74 -4.69 23.05
C GLU A 70 -21.64 -3.67 21.92
N GLN A 71 -21.01 -2.51 22.19
CA GLN A 71 -20.71 -1.51 21.14
C GLN A 71 -19.71 -2.09 20.12
N ALA A 72 -18.65 -2.72 20.61
CA ALA A 72 -17.64 -3.37 19.78
C ALA A 72 -18.25 -4.49 18.92
N ARG A 73 -19.11 -5.32 19.51
CA ARG A 73 -19.82 -6.41 18.84
C ARG A 73 -20.77 -5.89 17.75
N THR A 74 -21.52 -4.82 18.04
CA THR A 74 -22.39 -4.17 17.05
C THR A 74 -21.58 -3.68 15.85
N TYR A 75 -20.46 -3.01 16.10
CA TYR A 75 -19.58 -2.51 15.04
C TYR A 75 -18.95 -3.65 14.24
N PHE A 76 -18.49 -4.71 14.92
CA PHE A 76 -17.99 -5.93 14.29
C PHE A 76 -19.02 -6.53 13.32
N TYR A 77 -20.27 -6.71 13.74
CA TYR A 77 -21.31 -7.29 12.86
C TYR A 77 -21.66 -6.39 11.69
N MET A 78 -21.67 -5.07 11.87
CA MET A 78 -21.81 -4.12 10.77
C MET A 78 -20.67 -4.27 9.75
N LYS A 79 -19.42 -4.44 10.21
CA LYS A 79 -18.29 -4.68 9.31
C LYS A 79 -18.34 -6.06 8.64
N PHE A 80 -18.83 -7.06 9.37
CA PHE A 80 -19.03 -8.40 8.86
C PHE A 80 -20.07 -8.44 7.73
N SER A 81 -21.19 -7.71 7.86
CA SER A 81 -22.22 -7.65 6.81
C SER A 81 -21.73 -6.97 5.53
N MET A 82 -20.67 -6.16 5.60
CA MET A 82 -20.10 -5.43 4.45
C MET A 82 -18.93 -6.18 3.78
N LEU A 83 -18.63 -7.42 4.18
CA LEU A 83 -17.46 -8.14 3.67
C LEU A 83 -17.45 -8.28 2.15
N GLN A 84 -18.60 -8.56 1.54
CA GLN A 84 -18.69 -8.71 0.09
C GLN A 84 -18.37 -7.39 -0.63
N ASP A 85 -18.88 -6.27 -0.13
CA ASP A 85 -18.58 -4.94 -0.67
C ASP A 85 -17.09 -4.63 -0.53
N HIS A 86 -16.50 -4.91 0.63
CA HIS A 86 -15.06 -4.70 0.86
C HIS A 86 -14.18 -5.56 -0.05
N GLU A 87 -14.59 -6.80 -0.35
CA GLU A 87 -13.88 -7.64 -1.33
C GLU A 87 -13.99 -7.06 -2.75
N SER A 88 -15.14 -6.47 -3.11
CA SER A 88 -15.33 -5.86 -4.43
C SER A 88 -14.53 -4.56 -4.64
N MET A 89 -14.13 -3.89 -3.56
CA MET A 89 -13.32 -2.66 -3.60
C MET A 89 -11.83 -2.88 -3.95
N LYS A 90 -11.39 -4.14 -4.00
CA LYS A 90 -10.00 -4.49 -4.25
C LYS A 90 -9.63 -4.32 -5.73
N SER A 91 -8.88 -3.26 -6.04
CA SER A 91 -8.54 -2.90 -7.44
C SER A 91 -7.52 -3.85 -8.06
N TYR A 92 -6.43 -4.16 -7.33
CA TYR A 92 -5.28 -4.90 -7.86
C TYR A 92 -5.07 -6.26 -7.19
N THR A 93 -5.61 -6.47 -5.98
CA THR A 93 -5.55 -7.77 -5.31
C THR A 93 -6.56 -8.80 -5.82
N LYS A 94 -6.94 -8.73 -7.10
CA LYS A 94 -7.50 -9.91 -7.79
C LYS A 94 -6.51 -11.08 -7.77
N VAL A 95 -5.23 -10.77 -7.57
CA VAL A 95 -4.22 -11.70 -7.04
C VAL A 95 -4.25 -11.62 -5.52
N GLN A 96 -4.49 -12.74 -4.84
CA GLN A 96 -4.49 -12.79 -3.37
C GLN A 96 -3.05 -12.61 -2.83
N LEU A 97 -2.64 -11.36 -2.59
CA LEU A 97 -1.30 -11.02 -2.07
C LEU A 97 -1.12 -11.32 -0.58
N PHE A 98 -2.23 -11.40 0.16
CA PHE A 98 -2.25 -11.64 1.60
C PHE A 98 -3.23 -12.77 1.96
N PRO A 99 -2.98 -13.50 3.07
CA PRO A 99 -3.95 -14.42 3.62
C PRO A 99 -5.28 -13.71 3.92
N LYS A 100 -6.38 -14.45 3.81
CA LYS A 100 -7.69 -13.96 4.28
C LYS A 100 -7.56 -13.62 5.76
N LYS A 101 -7.93 -12.38 6.10
CA LYS A 101 -7.88 -11.89 7.49
C LYS A 101 -8.98 -12.52 8.34
N ASP A 102 -8.75 -12.54 9.66
CA ASP A 102 -9.83 -12.81 10.60
C ASP A 102 -10.95 -11.75 10.47
N TYR A 103 -12.19 -12.14 10.74
CA TYR A 103 -13.32 -11.21 10.65
C TYR A 103 -13.20 -10.06 11.65
N ASN A 104 -12.55 -10.30 12.79
CA ASN A 104 -12.27 -9.33 13.83
C ASN A 104 -11.14 -8.35 13.45
N THR A 105 -10.32 -8.68 12.45
CA THR A 105 -9.23 -7.83 12.01
C THR A 105 -9.79 -6.59 11.27
N PRO A 106 -9.38 -5.36 11.64
CA PRO A 106 -9.85 -4.14 11.00
C PRO A 106 -9.47 -4.04 9.54
N ASN A 107 -10.20 -3.24 8.76
CA ASN A 107 -9.88 -2.99 7.35
C ASN A 107 -9.78 -1.49 6.99
N LEU A 108 -9.81 -0.62 8.00
CA LEU A 108 -9.73 0.85 7.94
C LEU A 108 -10.68 1.54 6.94
N ILE A 109 -11.71 0.85 6.47
CA ILE A 109 -12.86 1.50 5.80
C ILE A 109 -13.77 2.04 6.90
N VAL A 110 -13.41 3.15 7.54
CA VAL A 110 -14.20 3.70 8.66
C VAL A 110 -15.49 4.36 8.15
N ASN A 111 -15.42 5.01 6.97
CA ASN A 111 -16.47 5.46 6.05
C ASN A 111 -15.70 6.01 4.83
N GLY A 112 -16.02 5.66 3.59
CA GLY A 112 -15.16 5.95 2.42
C GLY A 112 -14.67 7.41 2.36
N ASN A 113 -15.55 8.35 2.74
CA ASN A 113 -15.31 9.79 2.79
C ASN A 113 -14.75 10.33 4.12
N PHE A 114 -14.16 9.50 4.98
CA PHE A 114 -13.50 9.98 6.21
C PHE A 114 -12.01 9.67 6.26
N PHE A 115 -11.54 8.67 5.51
CA PHE A 115 -10.15 8.25 5.51
C PHE A 115 -9.71 7.64 4.17
N TYR A 116 -10.35 6.54 3.75
CA TYR A 116 -9.92 5.67 2.65
C TYR A 116 -9.73 6.39 1.31
N ASN A 117 -10.61 7.35 1.00
CA ASN A 117 -10.58 8.10 -0.26
C ASN A 117 -9.54 9.24 -0.30
N TYR A 118 -8.93 9.60 0.83
CA TYR A 118 -8.07 10.79 0.94
C TYR A 118 -6.57 10.50 0.89
N PHE A 119 -6.19 9.30 0.45
CA PHE A 119 -4.77 8.97 0.32
C PHE A 119 -4.15 9.74 -0.83
N PHE A 120 -2.95 10.25 -0.60
CA PHE A 120 -2.14 10.93 -1.59
C PHE A 120 -0.72 10.39 -1.55
N ILE A 121 0.00 10.58 -2.65
CA ILE A 121 1.40 10.23 -2.79
C ILE A 121 2.18 11.46 -3.23
N THR A 122 3.34 11.67 -2.63
CA THR A 122 4.31 12.67 -3.05
C THR A 122 5.54 11.91 -3.53
N VAL A 123 5.98 12.20 -4.76
CA VAL A 123 7.12 11.55 -5.38
C VAL A 123 8.26 12.56 -5.50
N SER A 124 9.46 12.12 -5.16
CA SER A 124 10.71 12.82 -5.41
C SER A 124 11.65 11.92 -6.20
N LEU A 125 12.85 12.41 -6.51
CA LEU A 125 13.81 11.66 -7.31
C LEU A 125 14.21 10.31 -6.68
N ASP A 126 14.33 10.26 -5.35
CA ASP A 126 14.89 9.11 -4.63
C ASP A 126 13.94 8.45 -3.62
N ASN A 127 12.74 9.01 -3.46
CA ASN A 127 11.73 8.47 -2.57
C ASN A 127 10.31 8.81 -3.03
N TYR A 128 9.34 8.12 -2.44
CA TYR A 128 7.97 8.58 -2.39
C TYR A 128 7.44 8.43 -0.98
N THR A 129 6.43 9.23 -0.63
CA THR A 129 5.71 9.13 0.64
C THR A 129 4.22 9.01 0.37
N ILE A 130 3.55 8.12 1.10
CA ILE A 130 2.09 8.03 1.12
C ILE A 130 1.61 8.75 2.38
N GLY A 131 0.53 9.51 2.26
CA GLY A 131 -0.16 10.14 3.37
C GLY A 131 -1.67 10.13 3.17
N SER A 132 -2.40 10.69 4.13
CA SER A 132 -3.85 10.89 4.04
C SER A 132 -4.24 12.27 4.53
N SER A 133 -5.11 12.96 3.79
CA SER A 133 -5.76 14.20 4.25
C SER A 133 -7.13 13.94 4.90
N GLY A 134 -7.46 12.67 5.16
CA GLY A 134 -8.71 12.28 5.79
C GLY A 134 -8.81 12.75 7.24
N LYS A 135 -10.02 13.05 7.70
CA LYS A 135 -10.27 13.56 9.06
C LYS A 135 -9.83 12.58 10.16
N ALA A 136 -9.86 11.28 9.91
CA ALA A 136 -9.38 10.24 10.83
C ALA A 136 -7.91 9.88 10.67
N ALA A 137 -7.14 10.55 9.80
CA ALA A 137 -5.77 10.15 9.48
C ALA A 137 -4.87 10.06 10.73
N SER A 138 -4.95 11.08 11.60
CA SER A 138 -4.18 11.13 12.85
C SER A 138 -4.61 10.03 13.83
N ASP A 139 -5.91 9.86 14.06
CA ASP A 139 -6.44 8.87 15.01
C ASP A 139 -6.11 7.43 14.58
N ILE A 140 -6.14 7.18 13.27
CA ILE A 140 -5.81 5.87 12.70
C ILE A 140 -4.32 5.59 12.85
N GLU A 141 -3.44 6.53 12.51
CA GLU A 141 -2.00 6.35 12.68
C GLU A 141 -1.63 6.20 14.15
N GLN A 142 -2.28 6.92 15.05
CA GLN A 142 -2.08 6.77 16.49
C GLN A 142 -2.51 5.38 16.99
N LYS A 143 -3.64 4.85 16.48
CA LYS A 143 -4.18 3.56 16.92
C LYS A 143 -3.44 2.36 16.32
N TYR A 144 -3.17 2.39 15.02
CA TYR A 144 -2.68 1.25 14.26
C TYR A 144 -1.21 1.37 13.83
N GLY A 145 -0.57 2.51 14.11
CA GLY A 145 0.80 2.77 13.71
C GLY A 145 0.94 3.01 12.20
N LYS A 146 2.01 2.46 11.62
CA LYS A 146 2.40 2.73 10.23
C LYS A 146 1.49 2.02 9.24
N VAL A 147 0.46 2.73 8.78
CA VAL A 147 -0.52 2.28 7.78
C VAL A 147 -0.32 2.88 6.39
N TYR A 148 0.58 3.87 6.25
CA TYR A 148 0.93 4.50 4.98
C TYR A 148 2.21 3.90 4.40
N GLY A 149 2.09 3.16 3.30
CA GLY A 149 3.21 2.56 2.58
C GLY A 149 2.96 1.10 2.21
N LEU A 150 3.70 0.63 1.20
CA LEU A 150 3.57 -0.75 0.74
C LEU A 150 4.25 -1.74 1.67
N ALA A 151 3.47 -2.73 2.11
CA ALA A 151 3.96 -3.96 2.71
C ALA A 151 4.91 -4.70 1.76
N PRO A 152 5.80 -5.58 2.26
CA PRO A 152 6.79 -6.27 1.43
C PRO A 152 6.20 -7.00 0.22
N GLN A 153 5.06 -7.68 0.39
CA GLN A 153 4.35 -8.40 -0.67
C GLN A 153 3.82 -7.44 -1.75
N SER A 154 3.14 -6.37 -1.36
CA SER A 154 2.65 -5.33 -2.29
C SER A 154 3.80 -4.65 -3.02
N ARG A 155 4.93 -4.40 -2.34
CA ARG A 155 6.11 -3.79 -2.94
C ARG A 155 6.77 -4.69 -3.96
N GLN A 156 6.88 -5.98 -3.67
CA GLN A 156 7.41 -6.97 -4.61
C GLN A 156 6.50 -7.09 -5.84
N PHE A 157 5.19 -7.16 -5.62
CA PHE A 157 4.20 -7.19 -6.70
C PHE A 157 4.31 -5.96 -7.59
N TYR A 158 4.40 -4.75 -7.00
CA TYR A 158 4.58 -3.51 -7.74
C TYR A 158 5.89 -3.50 -8.55
N TYR A 159 6.98 -3.97 -7.93
CA TYR A 159 8.27 -4.06 -8.61
C TYR A 159 8.22 -4.98 -9.82
N ASP A 160 7.70 -6.19 -9.67
CA ASP A 160 7.71 -7.19 -10.75
C ASP A 160 6.82 -6.81 -11.93
N ASN A 161 5.75 -6.07 -11.69
CA ASN A 161 4.75 -5.76 -12.72
C ASN A 161 4.89 -4.36 -13.35
N TRP A 162 5.53 -3.40 -12.68
CA TRP A 162 5.70 -2.03 -13.21
C TRP A 162 7.16 -1.60 -13.33
N ILE A 163 7.93 -1.71 -12.24
CA ILE A 163 9.30 -1.19 -12.23
C ILE A 163 10.25 -2.06 -13.07
N ARG A 164 10.27 -3.38 -12.83
CA ARG A 164 11.16 -4.31 -13.53
C ARG A 164 10.91 -4.30 -15.06
N PRO A 165 9.66 -4.37 -15.58
CA PRO A 165 9.42 -4.29 -17.02
C PRO A 165 9.85 -2.96 -17.62
N MET A 166 9.57 -1.84 -16.94
CA MET A 166 9.98 -0.51 -17.39
C MET A 166 11.52 -0.42 -17.52
N ILE A 167 12.24 -0.91 -16.51
CA ILE A 167 13.70 -0.91 -16.49
C ILE A 167 14.24 -1.70 -17.70
N TRP A 168 13.70 -2.90 -17.92
CA TRP A 168 14.10 -3.76 -19.04
C TRP A 168 13.88 -3.08 -20.39
N LEU A 169 12.72 -2.46 -20.59
CA LEU A 169 12.41 -1.71 -21.81
C LEU A 169 13.37 -0.55 -22.06
N ASN A 170 13.79 0.15 -21.00
CA ASN A 170 14.76 1.24 -21.13
C ASN A 170 16.15 0.74 -21.50
N ILE A 171 16.62 -0.37 -20.93
CA ILE A 171 17.89 -1.00 -21.32
C ILE A 171 17.85 -1.40 -22.81
N LEU A 172 16.80 -2.09 -23.26
CA LEU A 172 16.69 -2.53 -24.65
C LEU A 172 16.74 -1.37 -25.64
N LYS A 173 16.05 -0.25 -25.34
CA LYS A 173 16.08 0.97 -26.17
C LYS A 173 17.47 1.59 -26.29
N HIS A 174 18.31 1.47 -25.26
CA HIS A 174 19.67 2.01 -25.30
C HIS A 174 20.61 1.07 -26.06
N LEU A 175 20.43 -0.25 -25.93
CA LEU A 175 21.21 -1.24 -26.67
C LEU A 175 20.89 -1.25 -28.17
N SER A 176 19.65 -0.96 -28.57
CA SER A 176 19.24 -0.91 -29.99
C SER A 176 19.65 0.37 -30.74
N LYS A 177 20.25 1.35 -30.04
CA LYS A 177 20.71 2.62 -30.61
C LYS A 177 22.22 2.65 -30.88
N LYS A 178 22.92 1.56 -30.59
CA LYS A 178 24.32 1.31 -30.95
C LYS A 178 24.37 0.40 -32.17
#